data_AF-A0A0Q6WFL9-F1
#
_entry.id   AF-A0A0Q6WFL9-F1
#
_cell.length_a   1.000
_cell.length_b   1.000
_cell.length_c   1.000
_cell.angle_alpha   90.00
_cell.angle_beta   90.00
_cell.angle_gamma   90.00
#
_symmetry.space_group_name_H-M   'P 1'
#
loop_
_entity.id
_entity.type
_entity.pdbx_description
1 polymer ?
#
loop_
_entity_poly.entity_id
_entity_poly.type
_entity_poly.pdbx_seq_one_letter_code
_entity_poly.pdbx_strand_id
1 'polypeptide(L)'
;MKIAQKFATAVFTAATVFAVVGCASTPTKEGAGEYVDDTVLTTKVKASIFNEPTLKSTEINVETFKGTVQLSGFVAQPGDITKAGEIARGVAGVKSVKNDIRVK
;
A
#
# COMPACT_ATOMS: atom_id res chain seq x y z
N MET A 1 27.07 -15.74 54.65
CA MET A 1 27.11 -15.49 53.19
C MET A 1 26.65 -16.70 52.37
N LYS A 2 25.41 -17.21 52.57
CA LYS A 2 24.85 -18.33 51.76
C LYS A 2 23.36 -18.16 51.41
N ILE A 3 22.72 -17.08 51.88
CA ILE A 3 21.30 -16.76 51.65
C ILE A 3 21.11 -15.93 50.38
N ALA A 4 22.03 -15.02 50.07
CA ALA A 4 21.98 -14.18 48.86
C ALA A 4 22.13 -14.98 47.55
N GLN A 5 22.79 -16.14 47.58
CA GLN A 5 22.94 -17.00 46.40
C GLN A 5 21.67 -17.78 46.03
N LYS A 6 20.77 -18.05 46.99
CA LYS A 6 19.52 -18.79 46.73
C LYS A 6 18.40 -17.93 46.19
N PHE A 7 18.42 -16.62 46.48
CA PHE A 7 17.46 -15.67 45.91
C PHE A 7 17.78 -15.34 44.45
N ALA A 8 19.05 -15.35 44.04
CA ALA A 8 19.44 -15.13 42.66
C ALA A 8 18.98 -16.25 41.71
N THR A 9 18.85 -17.50 42.20
CA THR A 9 18.42 -18.64 41.38
C THR A 9 16.90 -18.77 41.27
N ALA A 10 16.13 -18.19 42.20
CA ALA A 10 14.67 -18.29 42.22
C ALA A 10 13.96 -17.23 41.36
N VAL A 11 14.64 -16.13 41.03
CA VAL A 11 14.09 -15.07 40.17
C VAL A 11 14.34 -15.36 38.69
N PHE A 12 15.39 -16.12 38.36
CA PHE A 12 15.74 -16.46 36.98
C PHE A 12 14.83 -17.51 36.35
N THR A 13 14.13 -18.33 37.15
CA THR A 13 13.23 -19.38 36.66
C THR A 13 11.78 -18.92 36.46
N ALA A 14 11.40 -17.73 36.94
CA ALA A 14 10.04 -17.20 36.73
C ALA A 14 9.92 -16.31 35.48
N ALA A 15 11.03 -15.82 34.93
CA ALA A 15 11.02 -14.89 33.79
C ALA A 15 10.84 -15.56 32.42
N THR A 16 11.02 -16.88 32.31
CA THR A 16 10.93 -17.62 31.03
C THR A 16 9.52 -18.02 30.61
N VAL A 17 8.50 -17.82 31.46
CA VAL A 17 7.10 -18.17 31.13
C VAL A 17 6.39 -17.08 30.31
N PHE A 18 6.97 -15.88 30.15
CA PHE A 18 6.36 -14.80 29.37
C PHE A 18 6.63 -14.86 27.85
N ALA A 19 7.36 -15.86 27.35
CA ALA A 19 7.82 -15.88 25.96
C ALA A 19 6.89 -16.63 24.96
N VAL A 20 5.70 -17.08 25.35
CA VAL A 20 4.81 -17.88 24.46
C VAL A 20 3.41 -17.29 24.30
N VAL A 21 3.25 -15.97 24.43
CA VAL A 21 2.04 -15.27 23.92
C VAL A 21 2.40 -14.56 22.63
N GLY A 22 2.81 -15.35 21.63
CA GLY A 22 3.08 -14.90 20.27
C GLY A 22 2.35 -15.82 19.30
N CYS A 23 1.60 -15.20 18.38
CA CYS A 23 0.77 -15.79 17.31
C CYS A 23 -0.71 -16.00 17.64
N ALA A 24 -1.46 -14.91 17.75
CA ALA A 24 -2.86 -14.90 17.33
C ALA A 24 -3.04 -13.82 16.27
N SER A 25 -2.69 -14.20 15.04
CA SER A 25 -3.26 -13.75 13.77
C SER A 25 -3.83 -12.33 13.76
N THR A 26 -3.02 -11.36 13.34
CA THR A 26 -3.56 -10.10 12.80
C THR A 26 -4.58 -10.48 11.72
N PRO A 27 -5.85 -10.03 11.78
CA PRO A 27 -6.77 -10.26 10.70
C PRO A 27 -6.33 -9.34 9.56
N THR A 28 -5.41 -9.81 8.71
CA THR A 28 -5.30 -9.32 7.34
C THR A 28 -6.57 -9.78 6.65
N LYS A 29 -7.67 -9.05 6.90
CA LYS A 29 -8.89 -9.11 6.12
C LYS A 29 -8.58 -8.41 4.80
N GLU A 30 -7.69 -9.01 4.01
CA GLU A 30 -7.67 -8.85 2.58
C GLU A 30 -8.94 -9.54 2.04
N GLY A 31 -10.08 -8.92 2.36
CA GLY A 31 -11.38 -9.44 1.99
C GLY A 31 -11.59 -9.23 0.50
N ALA A 32 -12.37 -10.11 -0.12
CA ALA A 32 -12.84 -9.94 -1.49
C ALA A 32 -13.44 -8.53 -1.75
N GLY A 33 -13.99 -7.88 -0.72
CA GLY A 33 -14.46 -6.49 -0.79
C GLY A 33 -13.38 -5.47 -1.16
N GLU A 34 -12.22 -5.48 -0.49
CA GLU A 34 -11.14 -4.52 -0.78
C GLU A 34 -10.56 -4.75 -2.20
N TYR A 35 -10.46 -6.01 -2.64
CA TYR A 35 -10.02 -6.35 -4.00
C TYR A 35 -11.03 -5.90 -5.07
N VAL A 36 -12.33 -6.05 -4.82
CA VAL A 36 -13.38 -5.57 -5.73
C VAL A 36 -13.36 -4.05 -5.79
N ASP A 37 -13.21 -3.39 -4.64
CA ASP A 37 -13.10 -1.93 -4.56
C ASP A 37 -11.87 -1.42 -5.34
N ASP A 38 -10.70 -2.04 -5.17
CA ASP A 38 -9.47 -1.70 -5.88
C ASP A 38 -9.58 -1.91 -7.40
N THR A 39 -10.29 -2.96 -7.83
CA THR A 39 -10.52 -3.21 -9.27
C THR A 39 -11.39 -2.12 -9.87
N VAL A 40 -12.48 -1.76 -9.19
CA VAL A 40 -13.36 -0.66 -9.62
C VAL A 40 -12.61 0.67 -9.62
N LEU A 41 -11.78 0.93 -8.61
CA LEU A 41 -10.92 2.10 -8.53
C LEU A 41 -9.95 2.16 -9.70
N THR A 42 -9.26 1.06 -9.99
CA THR A 42 -8.33 0.95 -11.12
C THR A 42 -9.04 1.26 -12.43
N THR A 43 -10.22 0.69 -12.66
CA THR A 43 -11.00 0.96 -13.87
C THR A 43 -11.43 2.43 -13.96
N LYS A 44 -11.87 3.05 -12.85
CA LYS A 44 -12.22 4.49 -12.83
C LYS A 44 -11.02 5.38 -13.17
N VAL A 45 -9.85 5.08 -12.60
CA VAL A 45 -8.62 5.84 -12.90
C VAL A 45 -8.22 5.63 -14.36
N LYS A 46 -8.19 4.40 -14.87
CA LYS A 46 -7.91 4.11 -16.29
C LYS A 46 -8.88 4.86 -17.21
N ALA A 47 -10.17 4.85 -16.91
CA ALA A 47 -11.17 5.59 -17.68
C ALA A 47 -10.95 7.10 -17.63
N SER A 48 -10.57 7.64 -16.48
CA SER A 48 -10.30 9.08 -16.32
C SER A 48 -9.07 9.52 -17.11
N ILE A 49 -8.02 8.71 -17.13
CA ILE A 49 -6.82 8.94 -17.95
C ILE A 49 -7.14 8.77 -19.45
N PHE A 50 -7.99 7.80 -19.80
CA PHE A 50 -8.47 7.59 -21.18
C PHE A 50 -9.23 8.79 -21.75
N ASN A 51 -9.99 9.48 -20.90
CA ASN A 51 -10.72 10.67 -21.30
C ASN A 51 -9.85 11.93 -21.38
N GLU A 52 -8.57 11.88 -20.99
CA GLU A 52 -7.66 13.01 -21.11
C GLU A 52 -6.91 12.95 -22.45
N PRO A 53 -7.19 13.85 -23.41
CA PRO A 53 -6.66 13.77 -24.75
C PRO A 53 -5.14 14.01 -24.83
N THR A 54 -4.54 14.63 -23.82
CA THR A 54 -3.08 14.84 -23.78
C THR A 54 -2.33 13.57 -23.34
N LEU A 55 -3.03 12.61 -22.71
CA LEU A 55 -2.41 11.40 -22.16
C LEU A 55 -2.64 10.20 -23.07
N LYS A 56 -1.54 9.57 -23.49
CA LYS A 56 -1.60 8.29 -24.20
C LYS A 56 -1.84 7.15 -23.21
N SER A 57 -3.10 6.87 -22.95
CA SER A 57 -3.52 5.83 -21.99
C SER A 57 -2.98 4.43 -22.30
N THR A 58 -2.65 4.13 -23.55
CA THR A 58 -2.01 2.86 -23.94
C THR A 58 -0.57 2.73 -23.47
N GLU A 59 0.10 3.84 -23.16
CA GLU A 59 1.49 3.88 -22.69
C GLU A 59 1.58 4.08 -21.16
N ILE A 60 0.44 4.25 -20.48
CA ILE A 60 0.34 4.46 -19.03
C ILE A 60 -0.32 3.23 -18.39
N ASN A 61 0.38 2.58 -17.48
CA ASN A 61 -0.18 1.51 -16.66
C ASN A 61 -0.67 2.05 -15.32
N VAL A 62 -1.79 1.50 -14.86
CA VAL A 62 -2.47 1.89 -13.61
C VAL A 62 -2.76 0.62 -12.84
N GLU A 63 -2.29 0.58 -11.61
CA GLU A 63 -2.54 -0.47 -10.64
C GLU A 63 -3.01 0.16 -9.33
N THR A 64 -3.93 -0.49 -8.63
CA THR A 64 -4.39 -0.01 -7.33
C THR A 64 -4.28 -1.13 -6.31
N PHE A 65 -3.78 -0.78 -5.12
CA PHE A 65 -3.72 -1.68 -3.99
C PHE A 65 -4.10 -0.95 -2.70
N LYS A 66 -5.16 -1.42 -2.03
CA LYS A 66 -5.70 -0.89 -0.78
C LYS A 66 -6.00 0.61 -0.86
N GLY A 67 -6.50 1.08 -2.02
CA GLY A 67 -6.75 2.49 -2.32
C GLY A 67 -5.50 3.33 -2.64
N THR A 68 -4.31 2.73 -2.75
CA THR A 68 -3.12 3.40 -3.28
C THR A 68 -2.99 3.12 -4.77
N VAL A 69 -3.03 4.16 -5.59
CA VAL A 69 -2.88 4.05 -7.04
C VAL A 69 -1.40 4.21 -7.39
N GLN A 70 -0.88 3.28 -8.19
CA GLN A 70 0.43 3.36 -8.80
C GLN A 70 0.27 3.63 -10.30
N LEU A 71 0.88 4.71 -10.74
CA LEU A 71 0.99 5.10 -12.15
C LEU A 71 2.39 4.81 -12.64
N SER A 72 2.49 4.16 -13.79
CA SER A 72 3.77 3.84 -14.43
C SER A 72 3.66 3.92 -15.96
N GLY A 73 4.78 3.87 -16.66
CA GLY A 73 4.82 3.95 -18.12
C GLY A 73 5.48 5.23 -18.64
N PHE A 74 5.12 5.63 -19.85
CA PHE A 74 5.78 6.72 -20.57
C PHE A 74 4.80 7.78 -21.05
N VAL A 75 5.26 9.04 -21.05
CA VAL A 75 4.53 10.19 -21.59
C VAL A 75 5.42 11.03 -22.50
N ALA A 76 4.79 11.86 -23.35
CA ALA A 76 5.48 12.68 -24.33
C ALA A 76 6.05 13.97 -23.72
N GLN A 77 5.41 14.53 -22.69
CA GLN A 77 5.83 15.79 -22.07
C GLN A 77 5.95 15.67 -20.55
N PRO A 78 6.85 16.44 -19.90
CA PRO A 78 6.93 16.48 -18.44
C PRO A 78 5.61 16.90 -17.77
N GLY A 79 4.83 17.78 -18.41
CA GLY A 79 3.54 18.23 -17.90
C GLY A 79 2.49 17.12 -17.78
N ASP A 80 2.59 16.10 -18.64
CA ASP A 80 1.69 14.95 -18.65
C ASP A 80 1.89 14.07 -17.40
N ILE A 81 3.11 14.03 -16.84
CA ILE A 81 3.38 13.32 -15.58
C ILE A 81 2.52 13.91 -14.46
N THR A 82 2.58 15.23 -14.30
CA THR A 82 1.81 15.94 -13.27
C THR A 82 0.32 15.73 -13.50
N LYS A 83 -0.14 15.89 -14.75
CA LYS A 83 -1.56 15.77 -15.09
C LYS A 83 -2.12 14.36 -14.84
N ALA A 84 -1.38 13.31 -15.20
CA ALA A 84 -1.77 11.94 -14.88
C ALA A 84 -1.92 11.73 -13.36
N GLY A 85 -0.99 12.29 -12.57
CA GLY A 85 -1.05 12.27 -11.11
C GLY A 85 -2.27 13.01 -10.55
N GLU A 86 -2.61 14.17 -11.11
CA GLU A 86 -3.79 14.95 -10.71
C GLU A 86 -5.10 14.23 -11.03
N ILE A 87 -5.22 13.67 -12.23
CA ILE A 87 -6.40 12.90 -12.65
C ILE A 87 -6.60 11.70 -11.72
N ALA A 88 -5.54 10.95 -11.42
CA ALA A 88 -5.63 9.83 -10.50
C ALA A 88 -6.05 10.26 -9.09
N ARG A 89 -5.51 11.37 -8.56
CA ARG A 89 -5.92 11.91 -7.25
C ARG A 89 -7.36 12.39 -7.21
N GLY A 90 -7.90 12.86 -8.34
CA GLY A 90 -9.28 13.33 -8.45
C GLY A 90 -10.33 12.22 -8.39
N VAL A 91 -9.94 10.94 -8.54
CA VAL A 91 -10.86 9.82 -8.48
C VAL A 91 -11.30 9.55 -7.04
N ALA A 92 -12.61 9.56 -6.81
CA ALA A 92 -13.18 9.26 -5.50
C ALA A 92 -12.78 7.87 -5.01
N GLY A 93 -12.28 7.80 -3.77
CA GLY A 93 -11.80 6.58 -3.13
C GLY A 93 -10.28 6.40 -3.18
N VAL A 94 -9.55 7.21 -3.96
CA VAL A 94 -8.09 7.20 -3.97
C VAL A 94 -7.57 7.78 -2.66
N LYS A 95 -6.78 6.98 -1.93
CA LYS A 95 -6.15 7.40 -0.67
C LYS A 95 -4.78 8.02 -0.91
N SER A 96 -4.03 7.48 -1.87
CA SER A 96 -2.69 7.96 -2.22
C SER A 96 -2.35 7.63 -3.67
N VAL A 97 -1.44 8.41 -4.26
CA VAL A 97 -0.96 8.21 -5.63
C VAL A 97 0.57 8.19 -5.63
N LYS A 98 1.13 7.08 -6.13
CA LYS A 98 2.54 6.95 -6.49
C LYS A 98 2.67 7.12 -8.00
N ASN A 99 3.51 8.05 -8.43
CA ASN A 99 3.69 8.36 -9.83
C ASN A 99 5.13 8.05 -10.23
N ASP A 100 5.30 6.95 -10.96
CA ASP A 100 6.57 6.45 -11.49
C ASP A 100 6.66 6.63 -13.01
N ILE A 101 5.76 7.42 -13.62
CA ILE A 101 5.76 7.73 -15.05
C ILE A 101 7.05 8.45 -15.44
N ARG A 102 7.57 8.14 -16.64
CA ARG A 102 8.77 8.75 -17.21
C ARG A 102 8.45 9.47 -18.51
N VAL A 103 9.22 10.51 -18.82
CA VAL A 103 9.18 11.15 -20.15
C VAL A 103 10.02 10.30 -21.11
N LYS A 104 9.53 10.14 -22.35
CA LYS A 104 10.25 9.47 -23.43
C LYS A 104 11.41 10.29 -23.98
#